data_AF-A0A522R409-F1
#
_entry.id   AF-A0A522R409-F1
#
_cell.length_a   1.000
_cell.length_b   1.000
_cell.length_c   1.000
_cell.angle_alpha   90.00
_cell.angle_beta   90.00
_cell.angle_gamma   90.00
#
_symmetry.space_group_name_H-M   'P 1'
#
loop_
_entity.id
_entity.type
_entity.pdbx_description
1 polymer ?
#
loop_
_entity_poly.entity_id
_entity_poly.type
_entity_poly.pdbx_seq_one_letter_code
_entity_poly.pdbx_strand_id
1 'polypeptide(L)'
;VGFINIPIIKFSVDWWNTLHQGESIFRLDGPTIAPSMLWPLAVMAIGFTVLFFALHFAAIRAEILRRRVIAMRRLAARHADRG
;
A
#
# COMPACT_ATOMS: atom_id res chain seq x y z
N VAL A 1 17.58 -3.96 5.33
CA VAL A 1 17.48 -5.42 5.11
C VAL A 1 16.57 -5.75 3.92
N GLY A 2 15.31 -5.27 3.88
CA GLY A 2 14.37 -5.62 2.79
C GLY A 2 14.79 -5.22 1.36
N PHE A 3 15.46 -4.08 1.17
CA PHE A 3 15.88 -3.64 -0.18
C PHE A 3 16.82 -4.62 -0.88
N ILE A 4 17.75 -5.24 -0.14
CA ILE A 4 18.71 -6.21 -0.70
C ILE A 4 18.01 -7.53 -1.03
N ASN A 5 16.99 -7.89 -0.25
CA ASN A 5 16.24 -9.14 -0.47
C ASN A 5 15.40 -9.09 -1.75
N ILE A 6 14.91 -7.92 -2.17
CA ILE A 6 14.06 -7.78 -3.36
C ILE A 6 14.80 -8.21 -4.65
N PRO A 7 16.02 -7.71 -4.96
CA PRO A 7 16.81 -8.21 -6.09
C PRO A 7 17.12 -9.70 -5.97
N ILE A 8 17.53 -10.17 -4.78
CA ILE A 8 17.88 -11.58 -4.59
C ILE A 8 16.67 -12.47 -4.92
N ILE A 9 15.48 -12.14 -4.42
CA ILE A 9 14.26 -12.91 -4.68
C ILE A 9 13.86 -12.83 -6.17
N LYS A 10 13.88 -11.64 -6.78
CA LYS A 10 13.52 -11.46 -8.19
C LYS A 10 14.41 -12.29 -9.10
N PHE A 11 15.72 -12.16 -8.95
CA PHE A 11 16.68 -12.82 -9.84
C PHE A 11 16.91 -14.29 -9.48
N SER A 12 16.70 -14.70 -8.22
CA SER A 12 16.73 -16.11 -7.84
C SER A 12 15.73 -16.96 -8.63
N VAL A 13 14.55 -16.42 -8.93
CA VAL A 13 13.55 -17.09 -9.78
C VAL A 13 14.00 -17.11 -11.23
N ASP A 14 14.66 -16.07 -11.71
CA ASP A 14 15.19 -16.01 -13.08
C ASP A 14 16.36 -17.01 -13.29
N TRP A 15 17.19 -17.25 -12.26
CA TRP A 15 18.38 -18.11 -12.34
C TRP A 15 18.12 -19.61 -12.15
N TRP A 16 17.11 -20.00 -11.36
CA TRP A 16 16.84 -21.40 -11.02
C TRP A 16 15.40 -21.82 -11.35
N ASN A 17 14.99 -21.62 -12.60
CA ASN A 17 13.60 -21.80 -13.01
C ASN A 17 13.34 -23.13 -13.74
N THR A 18 12.61 -24.05 -13.11
CA THR A 18 12.17 -25.30 -13.76
C THR A 18 10.65 -25.49 -13.77
N LEU A 19 9.87 -24.66 -13.06
CA LEU A 19 8.40 -24.78 -12.98
C LEU A 19 7.65 -23.44 -12.85
N HIS A 20 8.32 -22.30 -12.69
CA HIS A 20 7.61 -21.04 -12.51
C HIS A 20 7.06 -20.57 -13.85
N GLN A 21 5.76 -20.30 -13.89
CA GLN A 21 5.17 -19.60 -15.02
C GLN A 21 5.75 -18.18 -15.07
N GLY A 22 6.30 -17.80 -16.23
CA GLY A 22 6.81 -16.46 -16.44
C GLY A 22 5.73 -15.37 -16.28
N GLU A 23 6.16 -14.12 -16.28
CA GLU A 23 5.27 -12.97 -16.18
C GLU A 23 4.18 -13.02 -17.27
N SER A 24 2.95 -12.66 -16.92
CA SER A 24 1.78 -12.79 -17.80
C SER A 24 1.01 -11.50 -18.06
N ILE A 25 1.31 -10.43 -17.30
CA ILE A 25 0.58 -9.14 -17.34
C ILE A 25 1.45 -8.04 -17.93
N PHE A 26 2.60 -7.74 -17.33
CA PHE A 26 3.51 -6.70 -17.80
C PHE A 26 4.69 -7.35 -18.53
N ARG A 27 4.60 -7.44 -19.85
CA ARG A 27 5.67 -7.94 -20.72
C ARG A 27 5.90 -6.97 -21.87
N LEU A 28 7.12 -6.97 -22.40
CA LEU A 28 7.48 -6.14 -23.56
C LEU A 28 6.62 -6.47 -24.80
N ASP A 29 6.31 -7.75 -25.00
CA ASP A 29 5.50 -8.22 -26.15
C ASP A 29 3.98 -8.24 -25.86
N GLY A 30 3.55 -7.69 -24.72
CA GLY A 30 2.15 -7.68 -24.28
C GLY A 30 1.74 -8.86 -23.39
N PRO A 31 0.57 -8.78 -22.73
CA PRO A 31 0.11 -9.78 -21.77
C PRO A 31 -0.19 -11.13 -22.43
N THR A 32 0.19 -12.23 -21.76
CA THR A 32 -0.15 -13.60 -22.18
C THR A 32 -1.35 -14.18 -21.44
N ILE A 33 -1.87 -13.47 -20.42
CA ILE A 33 -3.10 -13.83 -19.73
C ILE A 33 -4.32 -13.64 -20.64
N ALA A 34 -5.36 -14.44 -20.45
CA ALA A 34 -6.60 -14.33 -21.22
C ALA A 34 -7.21 -12.91 -21.12
N PRO A 35 -7.61 -12.27 -22.24
CA PRO A 35 -8.17 -10.92 -22.22
C PRO A 35 -9.41 -10.77 -21.32
N SER A 36 -10.22 -11.83 -21.18
CA SER A 36 -11.39 -11.85 -20.28
C SER A 36 -11.03 -11.70 -18.80
N MET A 37 -9.79 -12.03 -18.41
CA MET A 37 -9.30 -11.88 -17.04
C MET A 37 -8.67 -10.50 -16.77
N LEU A 38 -8.27 -9.77 -17.82
CA LEU A 38 -7.63 -8.46 -17.66
C LEU A 38 -8.57 -7.43 -17.06
N TRP A 39 -9.84 -7.43 -17.47
CA TRP A 39 -10.78 -6.43 -17.00
C TRP A 39 -11.13 -6.58 -15.51
N PRO A 40 -11.52 -7.77 -15.00
CA PRO A 40 -11.70 -7.96 -13.56
C PRO A 40 -10.45 -7.61 -12.76
N LEU A 41 -9.27 -7.99 -13.26
CA LEU A 41 -8.00 -7.69 -12.61
C LEU A 41 -7.75 -6.18 -12.51
N ALA A 42 -7.92 -5.44 -13.62
CA ALA A 42 -7.74 -3.99 -13.65
C ALA A 42 -8.74 -3.26 -12.74
N VAL A 43 -10.01 -3.67 -12.76
CA VAL A 43 -11.06 -3.09 -11.89
C VAL A 43 -10.71 -3.28 -10.42
N MET A 44 -10.31 -4.49 -10.02
CA MET A 44 -9.93 -4.77 -8.63
C MET A 44 -8.64 -4.05 -8.23
N ALA A 45 -7.64 -4.00 -9.11
CA ALA A 45 -6.40 -3.27 -8.86
C ALA A 45 -6.68 -1.78 -8.58
N ILE A 46 -7.43 -1.13 -9.46
CA ILE A 46 -7.82 0.28 -9.30
C ILE A 46 -8.68 0.46 -8.04
N GLY A 47 -9.67 -0.40 -7.83
CA GLY A 47 -10.56 -0.35 -6.68
C GLY A 47 -9.81 -0.43 -5.35
N PHE A 48 -8.88 -1.37 -5.22
CA PHE A 48 -8.06 -1.50 -4.01
C PHE A 48 -7.04 -0.37 -3.85
N THR A 49 -6.48 0.17 -4.95
CA THR A 49 -5.63 1.37 -4.86
C THR A 49 -6.41 2.57 -4.34
N VAL A 50 -7.62 2.82 -4.87
CA VAL A 50 -8.48 3.90 -4.39
C VAL A 50 -8.87 3.68 -2.94
N LEU A 51 -9.26 2.45 -2.57
CA LEU A 51 -9.59 2.09 -1.19
C LEU A 51 -8.41 2.35 -0.24
N PHE A 52 -7.20 1.93 -0.63
CA PHE A 52 -5.98 2.17 0.15
C PHE A 52 -5.81 3.66 0.43
N PHE A 53 -5.86 4.51 -0.59
CA PHE A 53 -5.69 5.95 -0.40
C PHE A 53 -6.82 6.58 0.41
N ALA A 54 -8.06 6.16 0.20
CA ALA A 54 -9.20 6.63 0.98
C ALA A 54 -9.02 6.33 2.48
N LEU A 55 -8.65 5.09 2.82
CA LEU A 55 -8.36 4.69 4.19
C LEU A 55 -7.13 5.40 4.75
N HIS A 56 -6.10 5.58 3.93
CA HIS A 56 -4.87 6.28 4.33
C HIS A 56 -5.15 7.74 4.71
N PHE A 57 -5.92 8.47 3.90
CA PHE A 57 -6.31 9.84 4.21
C PHE A 57 -7.25 9.92 5.42
N ALA A 58 -8.18 8.97 5.56
CA ALA A 58 -9.03 8.87 6.75
C ALA A 58 -8.20 8.66 8.02
N ALA A 59 -7.18 7.79 7.97
CA ALA A 59 -6.26 7.53 9.07
C ALA A 59 -5.44 8.77 9.44
N ILE A 60 -4.91 9.49 8.44
CA ILE A 60 -4.19 10.76 8.67
C ILE A 60 -5.11 11.78 9.35
N ARG A 61 -6.34 11.93 8.87
CA ARG A 61 -7.30 12.87 9.46
C ARG A 61 -7.63 12.51 10.91
N ALA A 62 -7.83 11.23 11.19
CA ALA A 62 -8.07 10.73 12.54
C ALA A 62 -6.87 11.01 13.47
N GLU A 63 -5.65 10.84 12.97
CA GLU A 63 -4.43 11.11 13.72
C GLU A 63 -4.24 12.61 14.02
N ILE A 64 -4.51 13.48 13.04
CA ILE A 64 -4.49 14.94 13.25
C ILE A 64 -5.50 15.33 14.34
N LEU A 65 -6.73 14.81 14.28
CA LEU A 65 -7.75 15.12 15.28
C LEU A 65 -7.34 14.62 16.67
N ARG A 66 -6.81 13.41 16.77
CA ARG A 66 -6.28 12.84 18.02
C ARG A 66 -5.22 13.74 18.64
N ARG A 67 -4.26 14.22 17.84
CA ARG A 67 -3.20 15.15 18.29
C ARG A 67 -3.78 16.47 18.79
N ARG A 68 -4.76 17.04 18.09
CA ARG A 68 -5.44 18.29 18.50
C ARG A 68 -6.17 18.13 19.83
N VAL A 69 -6.90 17.03 20.03
CA VAL A 69 -7.59 16.75 21.30
C VAL A 69 -6.60 16.63 22.46
N ILE A 70 -5.48 15.92 22.26
CA ILE A 70 -4.43 15.80 23.28
C ILE A 70 -3.84 17.18 23.62
N ALA A 71 -3.56 18.02 22.62
CA ALA A 71 -3.04 19.37 22.84
C ALA A 71 -4.01 20.25 23.64
N MET A 72 -5.31 20.25 23.29
CA MET A 72 -6.34 21.01 24.02
C MET A 72 -6.47 20.55 25.48
N ARG A 73 -6.45 19.24 25.75
CA ARG A 73 -6.50 18.69 27.11
C ARG A 73 -5.30 19.15 27.95
N ARG A 74 -4.10 19.17 27.38
CA ARG A 74 -2.89 19.67 28.06
C ARG A 74 -2.99 21.16 28.38
N LEU A 75 -3.55 21.97 27.48
CA LEU A 75 -3.78 23.39 27.72
C LEU A 75 -4.80 23.60 28.84
N ALA A 76 -5.92 22.87 28.83
CA ALA A 76 -6.95 22.97 29.88
C ALA A 76 -6.39 22.63 31.27
N ALA A 77 -5.59 21.56 31.39
CA ALA A 77 -4.93 21.20 32.66
C ALA A 77 -4.03 22.33 33.19
N ARG A 78 -3.22 22.95 32.32
CA ARG A 78 -2.36 24.09 32.70
C ARG A 78 -3.14 25.33 33.16
N HIS A 79 -4.37 25.52 32.69
CA HIS A 79 -5.22 26.62 33.15
C HIS A 79 -5.85 26.30 34.51
N ALA A 80 -6.23 25.05 34.75
CA ALA A 80 -6.71 24.58 36.04
C ALA A 80 -5.64 24.67 37.14
N ASP A 81 -4.36 24.39 36.82
CA ASP A 81 -3.24 24.51 37.79
C ASP A 81 -2.85 25.95 38.15
N ARG A 82 -3.40 26.96 37.44
CA ARG A 82 -3.05 28.39 37.61
C ARG A 82 -4.11 29.22 38.33
N GLY A 83 -5.30 28.67 38.57
CA GLY A 83 -6.38 29.30 39.35
C GLY A 83 -6.46 28.69 40.74
#